data_AF-A0A7W1ZW18-F1
#
_entry.id   AF-A0A7W1ZW18-F1
#
_cell.length_a   1.000
_cell.length_b   1.000
_cell.length_c   1.000
_cell.angle_alpha   90.00
_cell.angle_beta   90.00
_cell.angle_gamma   90.00
#
_symmetry.space_group_name_H-M   'P 1'
#
loop_
_entity.id
_entity.type
_entity.pdbx_description
1 polymer ?
#
loop_
_entity_poly.entity_id
_entity_poly.type
_entity_poly.pdbx_seq_one_letter_code
_entity_poly.pdbx_strand_id
1 'polypeptide(L)'
;MKAMQQNENFKLPGRLQGVQPTLIRRIFERALPDSINFGLGEPDLPTPQFLRKEAARVTLEEQNGYTNHAGLLPLREKIAEQYPHLNLQPNQICVTVGSQEAMTAAFLAIVDEGDEVLIPNPSFPAYENCVKIAGGDAVFYRLPADKDFGFDIEEFKSKITTKTKAAVVISPSNPTGKIFTENDLRQIADALADTGIYLISDEIYSDLYFTDEKPRSASEFYDRTIIVSGLSKSLSMTGWRVGWLASSQ
;
A
#
# COMPACT_ATOMS: atom_id res chain seq x y z
N MET A 1 10.44 -28.67 18.92
CA MET A 1 10.10 -27.30 19.33
C MET A 1 9.03 -27.39 20.42
N LYS A 2 9.30 -26.89 21.63
CA LYS A 2 8.30 -26.84 22.69
C LYS A 2 7.18 -25.90 22.24
N ALA A 3 5.95 -26.41 22.20
CA ALA A 3 4.78 -25.55 22.10
C ALA A 3 4.88 -24.50 23.22
N MET A 4 4.86 -23.21 22.87
CA MET A 4 4.73 -22.15 23.86
C MET A 4 3.48 -22.46 24.67
N GLN A 5 3.65 -22.74 25.96
CA GLN A 5 2.54 -22.70 26.91
C GLN A 5 1.94 -21.30 26.77
N GLN A 6 0.72 -21.21 26.25
CA GLN A 6 -0.03 -19.96 26.23
C GLN A 6 -0.17 -19.50 27.67
N ASN A 7 0.45 -18.38 27.99
CA ASN A 7 0.40 -17.79 29.30
C ASN A 7 -1.06 -17.33 29.53
N GLU A 8 -1.81 -18.06 30.36
CA GLU A 8 -3.27 -17.87 30.56
C GLU A 8 -3.66 -16.45 31.02
N ASN A 9 -2.69 -15.62 31.43
CA ASN A 9 -2.90 -14.25 31.87
C ASN A 9 -2.73 -13.17 30.78
N PHE A 10 -2.30 -13.51 29.55
CA PHE A 10 -2.15 -12.52 28.48
C PHE A 10 -3.36 -12.51 27.55
N LYS A 11 -4.14 -11.43 27.59
CA LYS A 11 -5.23 -11.17 26.64
C LYS A 11 -4.76 -10.24 25.53
N LEU A 12 -4.96 -10.62 24.28
CA LEU A 12 -4.69 -9.74 23.15
C LEU A 12 -5.58 -8.49 23.21
N PRO A 13 -5.03 -7.29 22.90
CA PRO A 13 -5.82 -6.08 22.71
C PRO A 13 -6.95 -6.31 21.70
N GLY A 14 -8.10 -5.66 21.90
CA GLY A 14 -9.30 -5.82 21.07
C GLY A 14 -9.03 -5.68 19.57
N ARG A 15 -8.28 -4.65 19.17
CA ARG A 15 -7.86 -4.40 17.77
C ARG A 15 -7.05 -5.52 17.11
N LEU A 16 -6.44 -6.42 17.89
CA LEU A 16 -5.68 -7.57 17.39
C LEU A 16 -6.51 -8.87 17.43
N GLN A 17 -7.66 -8.88 18.07
CA GLN A 17 -8.49 -10.09 18.16
C GLN A 17 -9.04 -10.45 16.79
N GLY A 18 -8.85 -11.69 16.37
CA GLY A 18 -9.31 -12.20 15.07
C GLY A 18 -8.41 -11.83 13.89
N VAL A 19 -7.32 -11.09 14.08
CA VAL A 19 -6.26 -10.97 13.05
C VAL A 19 -5.57 -12.32 12.93
N GLN A 20 -5.58 -12.90 11.73
CA GLN A 20 -5.01 -14.23 11.45
C GLN A 20 -3.90 -14.13 10.41
N PRO A 21 -2.90 -15.04 10.43
CA PRO A 21 -1.97 -15.18 9.32
C PRO A 21 -2.73 -15.40 8.00
N THR A 22 -2.28 -14.73 6.93
CA THR A 22 -2.94 -14.82 5.64
C THR A 22 -2.93 -16.25 5.10
N LEU A 23 -3.95 -16.61 4.32
CA LEU A 23 -3.97 -17.91 3.63
C LEU A 23 -2.76 -18.08 2.72
N ILE A 24 -2.25 -16.99 2.14
CA ILE A 24 -1.02 -16.98 1.32
C ILE A 24 0.16 -17.56 2.11
N ARG A 25 0.38 -17.09 3.35
CA ARG A 25 1.46 -17.60 4.21
C ARG A 25 1.22 -19.06 4.61
N ARG A 26 -0.02 -19.42 4.95
CA ARG A 26 -0.39 -20.80 5.31
C ARG A 26 -0.22 -21.78 4.15
N ILE A 27 -0.44 -21.36 2.91
CA ILE A 27 -0.20 -22.18 1.71
C ILE A 27 1.31 -22.31 1.49
N PHE A 28 2.05 -21.19 1.53
CA PHE A 28 3.50 -21.17 1.33
C PHE A 28 4.25 -22.06 2.33
N GLU A 29 3.91 -21.97 3.63
CA GLU A 29 4.54 -22.79 4.69
C GLU A 29 4.24 -24.28 4.57
N ARG A 30 3.18 -24.65 3.83
CA ARG A 30 2.79 -26.05 3.58
C ARG A 30 3.28 -26.57 2.23
N ALA A 31 3.90 -25.73 1.41
CA ALA A 31 4.47 -26.17 0.15
C ALA A 31 5.55 -27.23 0.41
N LEU A 32 5.48 -28.33 -0.32
CA LEU A 32 6.49 -29.38 -0.26
C LEU A 32 7.80 -28.88 -0.92
N PRO A 33 8.96 -29.46 -0.58
CA PRO A 33 10.17 -29.30 -1.38
C PRO A 33 9.86 -29.52 -2.87
N ASP A 34 10.50 -28.76 -3.74
CA ASP A 34 10.33 -28.80 -5.20
C ASP A 34 8.96 -28.35 -5.74
N SER A 35 8.10 -27.77 -4.90
CA SER A 35 6.86 -27.15 -5.37
C SER A 35 7.13 -25.95 -6.29
N ILE A 36 6.38 -25.81 -7.38
CA ILE A 36 6.37 -24.61 -8.21
C ILE A 36 5.56 -23.53 -7.49
N ASN A 37 6.20 -22.41 -7.13
CA ASN A 37 5.57 -21.34 -6.36
C ASN A 37 5.00 -20.24 -7.27
N PHE A 38 3.67 -20.18 -7.38
CA PHE A 38 2.92 -19.06 -7.98
C PHE A 38 2.16 -18.22 -6.95
N GLY A 39 2.38 -18.43 -5.65
CA GLY A 39 1.59 -17.83 -4.58
C GLY A 39 2.19 -16.57 -3.94
N LEU A 40 3.53 -16.44 -3.94
CA LEU A 40 4.20 -15.30 -3.33
C LEU A 40 4.53 -14.25 -4.39
N GLY A 41 3.93 -13.06 -4.28
CA GLY A 41 4.14 -11.95 -5.21
C GLY A 41 5.44 -11.20 -4.95
N GLU A 42 6.60 -11.85 -5.03
CA GLU A 42 7.92 -11.18 -5.06
C GLU A 42 8.63 -11.44 -6.39
N PRO A 43 9.37 -10.45 -6.93
CA PRO A 43 10.20 -10.69 -8.11
C PRO A 43 11.27 -11.75 -7.85
N ASP A 44 11.51 -12.61 -8.83
CA ASP A 44 12.58 -13.61 -8.85
C ASP A 44 13.92 -13.04 -9.38
N LEU A 45 13.88 -11.83 -9.96
CA LEU A 45 15.07 -11.11 -10.40
C LEU A 45 15.88 -10.59 -9.19
N PRO A 46 17.23 -10.67 -9.24
CA PRO A 46 18.05 -10.06 -8.22
C PRO A 46 17.93 -8.53 -8.27
N THR A 47 18.04 -7.87 -7.12
CA THR A 47 18.23 -6.41 -7.06
C THR A 47 19.36 -5.98 -8.02
N PRO A 48 19.19 -4.92 -8.83
CA PRO A 48 20.21 -4.46 -9.78
C PRO A 48 21.60 -4.35 -9.17
N GLN A 49 22.61 -4.84 -9.91
CA GLN A 49 23.97 -5.00 -9.37
C GLN A 49 24.60 -3.68 -8.92
N PHE A 50 24.27 -2.56 -9.59
CA PHE A 50 24.79 -1.24 -9.21
C PHE A 50 24.26 -0.79 -7.83
N LEU A 51 22.99 -1.07 -7.52
CA LEU A 51 22.42 -0.78 -6.19
C LEU A 51 23.07 -1.63 -5.10
N ARG A 52 23.30 -2.93 -5.37
CA ARG A 52 24.01 -3.82 -4.45
C ARG A 52 25.44 -3.34 -4.16
N LYS A 53 26.15 -2.86 -5.19
CA LYS A 53 27.49 -2.28 -5.04
C LYS A 53 27.46 -1.00 -4.23
N GLU A 54 26.51 -0.11 -4.50
CA GLU A 54 26.40 1.16 -3.78
C GLU A 54 26.05 0.95 -2.31
N ALA A 55 25.11 0.04 -2.01
CA ALA A 55 24.80 -0.31 -0.63
C ALA A 55 26.01 -0.90 0.11
N ALA A 56 26.81 -1.74 -0.54
CA ALA A 56 28.04 -2.27 0.03
C ALA A 56 29.06 -1.15 0.29
N ARG A 57 29.20 -0.22 -0.65
CA ARG A 57 30.07 0.96 -0.52
C ARG A 57 29.66 1.81 0.68
N VAL A 58 28.39 2.23 0.76
CA VAL A 58 27.84 3.03 1.88
C VAL A 58 28.07 2.31 3.22
N THR A 59 27.81 1.00 3.28
CA THR A 59 28.00 0.20 4.50
C THR A 59 29.46 0.19 4.97
N LEU A 60 30.43 0.18 4.03
CA LEU A 60 31.85 0.07 4.35
C LEU A 60 32.54 1.43 4.56
N GLU A 61 32.12 2.46 3.82
CA GLU A 61 32.85 3.73 3.70
C GLU A 61 32.21 4.87 4.48
N GLU A 62 30.92 4.79 4.83
CA GLU A 62 30.20 5.89 5.47
C GLU A 62 30.00 5.67 6.98
N GLN A 63 29.62 6.74 7.68
CA GLN A 63 29.42 6.71 9.13
C GLN A 63 28.25 5.81 9.56
N ASN A 64 27.23 5.66 8.70
CA ASN A 64 26.03 4.84 8.97
C ASN A 64 25.30 5.20 10.28
N GLY A 65 25.26 6.49 10.62
CA GLY A 65 24.53 7.01 11.79
C GLY A 65 23.04 7.20 11.54
N TYR A 66 22.32 7.70 12.57
CA TYR A 66 20.91 8.03 12.43
C TYR A 66 20.67 9.11 11.36
N THR A 67 19.57 8.93 10.63
CA THR A 67 19.05 9.92 9.68
C THR A 67 17.84 10.64 10.26
N ASN A 68 17.27 11.59 9.50
CA ASN A 68 15.97 12.18 9.85
C ASN A 68 14.89 11.07 9.92
N HIS A 69 13.96 11.18 10.86
CA HIS A 69 12.84 10.26 11.04
C HIS A 69 11.98 10.09 9.77
N ALA A 70 11.80 11.16 8.99
CA ALA A 70 11.08 11.10 7.73
C ALA A 70 11.91 10.50 6.58
N GLY A 71 13.19 10.20 6.79
CA GLY A 71 14.13 9.72 5.79
C GLY A 71 15.11 10.78 5.29
N LEU A 72 16.14 10.31 4.58
CA LEU A 72 17.17 11.15 3.97
C LEU A 72 16.56 12.21 3.05
N LEU A 73 17.02 13.46 3.17
CA LEU A 73 16.52 14.57 2.36
C LEU A 73 16.65 14.29 0.85
N PRO A 74 17.80 13.83 0.31
CA PRO A 74 17.93 13.53 -1.12
C PRO A 74 16.94 12.47 -1.63
N LEU A 75 16.59 11.50 -0.79
CA LEU A 75 15.59 10.48 -1.15
C LEU A 75 14.19 11.10 -1.21
N ARG A 76 13.82 11.94 -0.24
CA ARG A 76 12.53 12.63 -0.24
C ARG A 76 12.38 13.59 -1.42
N GLU A 77 13.43 14.32 -1.77
CA GLU A 77 13.46 15.15 -2.99
C GLU A 77 13.24 14.29 -4.25
N LYS A 78 13.90 13.14 -4.36
CA LYS A 78 13.69 12.21 -5.49
C LYS A 78 12.31 11.58 -5.54
N ILE A 79 11.68 11.36 -4.40
CA ILE A 79 10.28 10.91 -4.35
C ILE A 79 9.35 12.05 -4.80
N ALA A 80 9.59 13.29 -4.40
CA ALA A 80 8.79 14.45 -4.82
C ALA A 80 8.80 14.62 -6.35
N GLU A 81 9.96 14.43 -6.99
CA GLU A 81 10.11 14.49 -8.46
C GLU A 81 9.22 13.49 -9.20
N GLN A 82 8.77 12.40 -8.56
CA GLN A 82 7.85 11.42 -9.18
C GLN A 82 6.43 11.95 -9.35
N TYR A 83 6.06 13.01 -8.63
CA TYR A 83 4.71 13.59 -8.63
C TYR A 83 4.75 15.09 -8.98
N PRO A 84 5.18 15.45 -10.21
CA PRO A 84 5.42 16.84 -10.59
C PRO A 84 4.14 17.71 -10.56
N HIS A 85 2.96 17.10 -10.67
CA HIS A 85 1.67 17.79 -10.58
C HIS A 85 1.34 18.30 -9.17
N LEU A 86 1.98 17.77 -8.12
CA LEU A 86 1.71 18.15 -6.73
C LEU A 86 2.70 19.18 -6.16
N ASN A 87 3.86 19.42 -6.80
CA ASN A 87 4.92 20.27 -6.29
C ASN A 87 5.30 20.00 -4.82
N LEU A 88 5.37 18.71 -4.45
CA LEU A 88 5.60 18.27 -3.07
C LEU A 88 6.90 18.82 -2.49
N GLN A 89 6.82 19.30 -1.26
CA GLN A 89 7.96 19.65 -0.45
C GLN A 89 8.48 18.43 0.31
N PRO A 90 9.77 18.35 0.67
CA PRO A 90 10.29 17.17 1.37
C PRO A 90 9.58 16.83 2.68
N ASN A 91 8.97 17.79 3.38
CA ASN A 91 8.18 17.56 4.61
C ASN A 91 6.81 16.91 4.36
N GLN A 92 6.38 16.81 3.11
CA GLN A 92 5.15 16.14 2.67
C GLN A 92 5.41 14.66 2.27
N ILE A 93 6.60 14.15 2.57
CA ILE A 93 7.04 12.80 2.23
C ILE A 93 7.67 12.15 3.47
N CYS A 94 7.26 10.91 3.75
CA CYS A 94 7.83 10.10 4.81
C CYS A 94 8.27 8.75 4.24
N VAL A 95 9.57 8.46 4.35
CA VAL A 95 10.16 7.17 4.00
C VAL A 95 9.85 6.16 5.11
N THR A 96 9.54 4.93 4.71
CA THR A 96 9.06 3.86 5.59
C THR A 96 9.74 2.53 5.27
N VAL A 97 9.58 1.57 6.17
CA VAL A 97 10.02 0.17 6.13
C VAL A 97 9.15 -0.64 5.14
N GLY A 98 9.20 -0.21 3.88
CA GLY A 98 8.38 -0.71 2.78
C GLY A 98 6.95 -0.15 2.78
N SER A 99 6.25 -0.33 1.66
CA SER A 99 4.90 0.23 1.46
C SER A 99 3.86 -0.26 2.48
N GLN A 100 4.06 -1.44 3.07
CA GLN A 100 3.17 -1.95 4.12
C GLN A 100 3.22 -1.11 5.40
N GLU A 101 4.39 -0.56 5.78
CA GLU A 101 4.44 0.39 6.89
C GLU A 101 3.82 1.73 6.48
N ALA A 102 4.11 2.25 5.29
CA ALA A 102 3.48 3.47 4.78
C ALA A 102 1.94 3.42 4.84
N MET A 103 1.36 2.32 4.36
CA MET A 103 -0.08 2.08 4.41
C MET A 103 -0.61 1.98 5.85
N THR A 104 0.09 1.26 6.72
CA THR A 104 -0.31 1.13 8.13
C THR A 104 -0.26 2.48 8.84
N ALA A 105 0.80 3.26 8.60
CA ALA A 105 0.97 4.60 9.15
C ALA A 105 -0.11 5.56 8.63
N ALA A 106 -0.48 5.46 7.34
CA ALA A 106 -1.56 6.25 6.77
C ALA A 106 -2.89 5.98 7.49
N PHE A 107 -3.27 4.71 7.69
CA PHE A 107 -4.50 4.38 8.42
C PHE A 107 -4.44 4.83 9.88
N LEU A 108 -3.32 4.58 10.58
CA LEU A 108 -3.15 5.03 11.97
C LEU A 108 -3.18 6.55 12.12
N ALA A 109 -2.85 7.31 11.08
CA ALA A 109 -2.85 8.76 11.10
C ALA A 109 -4.24 9.37 10.87
N ILE A 110 -5.14 8.67 10.16
CA ILE A 110 -6.41 9.26 9.69
C ILE A 110 -7.67 8.53 10.17
N VAL A 111 -7.57 7.30 10.64
CA VAL A 111 -8.73 6.46 11.03
C VAL A 111 -8.84 6.40 12.54
N ASP A 112 -10.05 6.59 13.07
CA ASP A 112 -10.38 6.41 14.49
C ASP A 112 -11.46 5.31 14.69
N GLU A 113 -11.82 5.04 15.94
CA GLU A 113 -12.85 4.06 16.29
C GLU A 113 -14.21 4.41 15.65
N GLY A 114 -14.75 3.46 14.88
CA GLY A 114 -16.05 3.60 14.22
C GLY A 114 -16.03 4.29 12.85
N ASP A 115 -14.86 4.72 12.39
CA ASP A 115 -14.66 5.16 11.00
C ASP A 115 -14.71 3.97 10.03
N GLU A 116 -15.29 4.19 8.85
CA GLU A 116 -15.34 3.20 7.76
C GLU A 116 -14.26 3.50 6.72
N VAL A 117 -13.57 2.46 6.24
CA VAL A 117 -12.61 2.56 5.13
C VAL A 117 -13.10 1.69 3.98
N LEU A 118 -13.29 2.32 2.81
CA LEU A 118 -13.68 1.61 1.60
C LEU A 118 -12.49 0.86 1.01
N ILE A 119 -12.61 -0.45 0.79
CA ILE A 119 -11.54 -1.32 0.28
C ILE A 119 -12.05 -2.08 -0.96
N PRO A 120 -11.24 -2.22 -2.03
CA PRO A 120 -11.65 -3.01 -3.18
C PRO A 120 -11.82 -4.49 -2.80
N ASN A 121 -12.66 -5.20 -3.53
CA ASN A 121 -12.77 -6.66 -3.42
C ASN A 121 -12.86 -7.29 -4.83
N PRO A 122 -11.86 -8.09 -5.25
CA PRO A 122 -10.69 -8.55 -4.48
C PRO A 122 -9.65 -7.46 -4.22
N SER A 123 -8.82 -7.64 -3.19
CA SER A 123 -7.73 -6.70 -2.83
C SER A 123 -6.56 -7.37 -2.11
N PHE A 124 -5.51 -6.59 -1.86
CA PHE A 124 -4.40 -6.99 -1.03
C PHE A 124 -4.85 -7.24 0.43
N PRO A 125 -4.67 -8.45 1.00
CA PRO A 125 -5.25 -8.82 2.30
C PRO A 125 -4.82 -7.99 3.51
N ALA A 126 -3.76 -7.19 3.38
CA ALA A 126 -3.28 -6.37 4.49
C ALA A 126 -4.18 -5.17 4.77
N TYR A 127 -4.93 -4.64 3.79
CA TYR A 127 -5.75 -3.44 3.99
C TYR A 127 -6.75 -3.63 5.14
N GLU A 128 -7.55 -4.70 5.10
CA GLU A 128 -8.55 -5.02 6.12
C GLU A 128 -7.94 -5.10 7.52
N ASN A 129 -6.79 -5.78 7.63
CA ASN A 129 -6.11 -5.93 8.92
C ASN A 129 -5.53 -4.61 9.42
N CYS A 130 -4.95 -3.78 8.55
CA CYS A 130 -4.42 -2.49 8.94
C CYS A 130 -5.53 -1.52 9.37
N VAL A 131 -6.67 -1.50 8.67
CA VAL A 131 -7.85 -0.72 9.05
C VAL A 131 -8.37 -1.14 10.42
N LYS A 132 -8.52 -2.45 10.65
CA LYS A 132 -8.94 -2.98 11.95
C LYS A 132 -7.96 -2.66 13.08
N ILE A 133 -6.66 -2.72 12.80
CA ILE A 133 -5.61 -2.34 13.78
C ILE A 133 -5.71 -0.85 14.13
N ALA A 134 -6.08 0.00 13.18
CA ALA A 134 -6.33 1.42 13.40
C ALA A 134 -7.65 1.70 14.14
N GLY A 135 -8.53 0.71 14.31
CA GLY A 135 -9.81 0.84 15.01
C GLY A 135 -11.01 1.08 14.08
N GLY A 136 -10.78 1.16 12.77
CA GLY A 136 -11.84 1.33 11.79
C GLY A 136 -12.44 0.03 11.29
N ASP A 137 -13.53 0.17 10.53
CA ASP A 137 -14.26 -0.90 9.87
C ASP A 137 -13.96 -0.94 8.37
N ALA A 138 -13.54 -2.11 7.87
CA ALA A 138 -13.33 -2.33 6.45
C ALA A 138 -14.68 -2.56 5.75
N VAL A 139 -15.04 -1.66 4.83
CA VAL A 139 -16.25 -1.78 4.00
C VAL A 139 -15.83 -2.06 2.55
N PHE A 140 -16.26 -3.19 2.00
CA PHE A 140 -15.81 -3.59 0.67
C PHE A 140 -16.69 -3.03 -0.44
N TYR A 141 -16.06 -2.46 -1.48
CA TYR A 141 -16.70 -2.22 -2.78
C TYR A 141 -16.23 -3.27 -3.79
N ARG A 142 -17.15 -3.75 -4.63
CA ARG A 142 -16.91 -4.90 -5.50
C ARG A 142 -16.21 -4.50 -6.79
N LEU A 143 -15.19 -5.28 -7.17
CA LEU A 143 -14.61 -5.33 -8.51
C LEU A 143 -15.06 -6.64 -9.18
N PRO A 144 -16.14 -6.63 -9.98
CA PRO A 144 -16.78 -7.84 -10.50
C PRO A 144 -15.90 -8.60 -11.51
N ALA A 145 -15.62 -9.88 -11.23
CA ALA A 145 -14.84 -10.75 -12.11
C ALA A 145 -15.44 -10.90 -13.51
N ASP A 146 -16.77 -10.90 -13.62
CA ASP A 146 -17.52 -10.95 -14.88
C ASP A 146 -17.41 -9.66 -15.72
N LYS A 147 -16.91 -8.56 -15.13
CA LYS A 147 -16.53 -7.34 -15.84
C LYS A 147 -15.02 -7.10 -15.83
N ASP A 148 -14.23 -8.18 -15.83
CA ASP A 148 -12.75 -8.11 -15.82
C ASP A 148 -12.18 -7.28 -14.65
N PHE A 149 -12.83 -7.40 -13.49
CA PHE A 149 -12.50 -6.65 -12.28
C PHE A 149 -12.51 -5.12 -12.48
N GLY A 150 -13.31 -4.65 -13.44
CA GLY A 150 -13.49 -3.23 -13.71
C GLY A 150 -14.10 -2.47 -12.54
N PHE A 151 -13.82 -1.18 -12.46
CA PHE A 151 -14.38 -0.30 -11.45
C PHE A 151 -15.89 -0.08 -11.69
N ASP A 152 -16.68 -0.12 -10.62
CA ASP A 152 -18.12 0.09 -10.65
C ASP A 152 -18.47 1.29 -9.75
N ILE A 153 -18.72 2.45 -10.38
CA ILE A 153 -18.94 3.71 -9.68
C ILE A 153 -20.21 3.70 -8.81
N GLU A 154 -21.26 3.02 -9.26
CA GLU A 154 -22.53 2.97 -8.52
C GLU A 154 -22.38 2.11 -7.27
N GLU A 155 -21.67 0.97 -7.37
CA GLU A 155 -21.31 0.18 -6.20
C GLU A 155 -20.44 1.00 -5.24
N PHE A 156 -19.42 1.70 -5.73
CA PHE A 156 -18.54 2.55 -4.90
C PHE A 156 -19.33 3.63 -4.15
N LYS A 157 -20.14 4.41 -4.85
CA LYS A 157 -21.00 5.45 -4.24
C LYS A 157 -21.97 4.88 -3.21
N SER A 158 -22.54 3.70 -3.48
CA SER A 158 -23.48 3.06 -2.55
C SER A 158 -22.87 2.68 -1.20
N LYS A 159 -21.53 2.55 -1.13
CA LYS A 159 -20.82 2.26 0.13
C LYS A 159 -20.41 3.49 0.91
N ILE A 160 -20.46 4.68 0.30
CA ILE A 160 -20.12 5.91 1.00
C ILE A 160 -21.22 6.21 2.02
N THR A 161 -20.82 6.33 3.28
CA THR A 161 -21.67 6.71 4.40
C THR A 161 -21.12 7.94 5.10
N THR A 162 -21.87 8.45 6.08
CA THR A 162 -21.39 9.53 6.96
C THR A 162 -20.21 9.12 7.85
N LYS A 163 -19.92 7.82 7.95
CA LYS A 163 -18.77 7.28 8.69
C LYS A 163 -17.56 7.02 7.80
N THR A 164 -17.71 7.10 6.48
CA THR A 164 -16.60 6.86 5.57
C THR A 164 -15.51 7.91 5.80
N LYS A 165 -14.32 7.45 6.17
CA LYS A 165 -13.16 8.28 6.45
C LYS A 165 -12.13 8.24 5.35
N ALA A 166 -11.97 7.08 4.74
CA ALA A 166 -11.03 6.88 3.65
C ALA A 166 -11.54 5.86 2.62
N ALA A 167 -10.98 5.90 1.43
CA ALA A 167 -11.13 4.87 0.41
C ALA A 167 -9.74 4.45 -0.09
N VAL A 168 -9.58 3.17 -0.45
CA VAL A 168 -8.35 2.62 -1.00
C VAL A 168 -8.54 2.35 -2.49
N VAL A 169 -7.54 2.73 -3.28
CA VAL A 169 -7.37 2.30 -4.67
C VAL A 169 -5.98 1.70 -4.83
N ILE A 170 -5.87 0.62 -5.61
CA ILE A 170 -4.60 -0.01 -5.96
C ILE A 170 -4.54 -0.16 -7.48
N SER A 171 -3.58 0.50 -8.10
CA SER A 171 -3.46 0.53 -9.56
C SER A 171 -1.98 0.70 -9.96
N PRO A 172 -1.38 -0.28 -10.66
CA PRO A 172 -1.91 -1.59 -11.00
C PRO A 172 -2.27 -2.47 -9.79
N SER A 173 -3.33 -3.26 -9.92
CA SER A 173 -3.93 -4.01 -8.81
C SER A 173 -3.21 -5.32 -8.48
N ASN A 174 -3.09 -5.60 -7.18
CA ASN A 174 -2.92 -6.94 -6.63
C ASN A 174 -4.24 -7.35 -5.95
N PRO A 175 -4.92 -8.42 -6.39
CA PRO A 175 -4.39 -9.55 -7.19
C PRO A 175 -4.71 -9.52 -8.70
N THR A 176 -5.48 -8.55 -9.20
CA THR A 176 -6.12 -8.68 -10.53
C THR A 176 -5.24 -8.23 -11.69
N GLY A 177 -4.16 -7.50 -11.43
CA GLY A 177 -3.35 -6.83 -12.45
C GLY A 177 -4.06 -5.66 -13.13
N LYS A 178 -5.30 -5.34 -12.73
CA LYS A 178 -6.10 -4.30 -13.39
C LYS A 178 -5.51 -2.91 -13.13
N ILE A 179 -5.48 -2.10 -14.18
CA ILE A 179 -5.06 -0.70 -14.14
C ILE A 179 -6.32 0.14 -14.24
N PHE A 180 -6.52 1.05 -13.29
CA PHE A 180 -7.61 2.02 -13.36
C PHE A 180 -7.33 3.04 -14.46
N THR A 181 -8.32 3.29 -15.29
CA THR A 181 -8.24 4.29 -16.35
C THR A 181 -8.35 5.69 -15.77
N GLU A 182 -7.96 6.71 -16.55
CA GLU A 182 -8.22 8.11 -16.17
C GLU A 182 -9.71 8.35 -15.88
N ASN A 183 -10.61 7.75 -16.65
CA ASN A 183 -12.05 7.86 -16.43
C ASN A 183 -12.49 7.23 -15.10
N ASP A 184 -11.89 6.12 -14.67
CA ASP A 184 -12.18 5.51 -13.37
C ASP A 184 -11.71 6.42 -12.23
N LEU A 185 -10.48 6.94 -12.33
CA LEU A 185 -9.91 7.83 -11.32
C LEU A 185 -10.68 9.15 -11.20
N ARG A 186 -11.15 9.72 -12.32
CA ARG A 186 -12.03 10.90 -12.31
C ARG A 186 -13.37 10.62 -11.63
N GLN A 187 -14.00 9.49 -11.95
CA GLN A 187 -15.26 9.11 -11.30
C GLN A 187 -15.10 8.93 -9.78
N ILE A 188 -13.96 8.39 -9.33
CA ILE A 188 -13.64 8.28 -7.90
C ILE A 188 -13.45 9.67 -7.30
N ALA A 189 -12.65 10.53 -7.93
CA ALA A 189 -12.44 11.90 -7.47
C ALA A 189 -13.75 12.69 -7.35
N ASP A 190 -14.62 12.59 -8.37
CA ASP A 190 -15.93 13.24 -8.40
C ASP A 190 -16.86 12.70 -7.29
N ALA A 191 -16.80 11.40 -6.99
CA ALA A 191 -17.58 10.80 -5.91
C ALA A 191 -17.09 11.21 -4.51
N LEU A 192 -15.81 11.55 -4.38
CA LEU A 192 -15.19 11.99 -3.13
C LEU A 192 -15.11 13.52 -3.01
N ALA A 193 -15.50 14.25 -4.06
CA ALA A 193 -15.54 15.71 -4.07
C ALA A 193 -16.41 16.22 -2.90
N ASP A 194 -15.89 17.22 -2.19
CA ASP A 194 -16.55 17.88 -1.04
C ASP A 194 -16.91 16.97 0.16
N THR A 195 -16.54 15.69 0.15
CA THR A 195 -16.83 14.74 1.24
C THR A 195 -15.84 14.82 2.40
N GLY A 196 -14.63 15.30 2.15
CA GLY A 196 -13.52 15.26 3.12
C GLY A 196 -12.89 13.86 3.31
N ILE A 197 -13.33 12.84 2.57
CA ILE A 197 -12.82 11.48 2.61
C ILE A 197 -11.40 11.43 2.03
N TYR A 198 -10.46 10.77 2.70
CA TYR A 198 -9.12 10.56 2.16
C TYR A 198 -9.10 9.46 1.09
N LEU A 199 -8.28 9.63 0.06
CA LEU A 199 -7.98 8.56 -0.90
C LEU A 199 -6.59 8.00 -0.63
N ILE A 200 -6.48 6.71 -0.32
CA ILE A 200 -5.19 6.00 -0.25
C ILE A 200 -4.92 5.41 -1.64
N SER A 201 -3.89 5.91 -2.31
CA SER A 201 -3.45 5.43 -3.63
C SER A 201 -2.25 4.50 -3.47
N ASP A 202 -2.47 3.18 -3.52
CA ASP A 202 -1.39 2.20 -3.52
C ASP A 202 -0.85 2.01 -4.95
N GLU A 203 0.32 2.60 -5.18
CA GLU A 203 0.99 2.70 -6.47
C GLU A 203 2.28 1.86 -6.50
N ILE A 204 2.36 0.83 -5.66
CA ILE A 204 3.56 -0.03 -5.54
C ILE A 204 3.93 -0.76 -6.84
N TYR A 205 2.98 -0.92 -7.77
CA TYR A 205 3.15 -1.56 -9.07
C TYR A 205 3.23 -0.56 -10.24
N SER A 206 3.30 0.76 -10.01
CA SER A 206 3.18 1.78 -11.07
C SER A 206 4.24 1.73 -12.17
N ASP A 207 5.39 1.09 -11.92
CA ASP A 207 6.43 0.83 -12.92
C ASP A 207 6.35 -0.57 -13.57
N LEU A 208 5.37 -1.40 -13.16
CA LEU A 208 5.14 -2.75 -13.67
C LEU A 208 3.81 -2.79 -14.44
N TYR A 209 3.84 -2.24 -15.66
CA TYR A 209 2.69 -2.17 -16.57
C TYR A 209 3.05 -2.70 -17.96
N PHE A 210 2.04 -3.19 -18.66
CA PHE A 210 2.16 -3.75 -20.02
C PHE A 210 1.25 -3.02 -21.02
N THR A 211 0.90 -1.77 -20.69
CA THR A 211 0.13 -0.83 -21.50
C THR A 211 1.05 0.16 -22.20
N ASP A 212 0.54 0.87 -23.21
CA ASP A 212 1.32 1.89 -23.94
C ASP A 212 1.67 3.11 -23.08
N GLU A 213 0.81 3.43 -22.11
CA GLU A 213 0.99 4.54 -21.19
C GLU A 213 1.25 4.07 -19.77
N LYS A 214 2.04 4.86 -19.03
CA LYS A 214 2.27 4.66 -17.61
C LYS A 214 0.94 4.83 -16.84
N PRO A 215 0.64 3.96 -15.86
CA PRO A 215 -0.49 4.16 -14.94
C PRO A 215 -0.50 5.56 -14.33
N ARG A 216 -1.67 6.20 -14.32
CA ARG A 216 -1.88 7.53 -13.75
C ARG A 216 -2.00 7.45 -12.23
N SER A 217 -1.49 8.45 -11.53
CA SER A 217 -1.67 8.54 -10.08
C SER A 217 -3.06 9.06 -9.77
N ALA A 218 -3.73 8.51 -8.75
CA ALA A 218 -5.02 9.03 -8.31
C ALA A 218 -4.92 10.47 -7.81
N SER A 219 -3.73 10.86 -7.32
CA SER A 219 -3.44 12.23 -6.86
C SER A 219 -3.47 13.28 -7.98
N GLU A 220 -3.47 12.88 -9.26
CA GLU A 220 -3.68 13.80 -10.38
C GLU A 220 -5.13 14.29 -10.48
N PHE A 221 -6.06 13.58 -9.85
CA PHE A 221 -7.49 13.83 -9.97
C PHE A 221 -8.12 14.24 -8.63
N TYR A 222 -7.48 13.91 -7.50
CA TYR A 222 -8.02 14.19 -6.18
C TYR A 222 -6.93 14.67 -5.20
N ASP A 223 -7.06 15.89 -4.70
CA ASP A 223 -6.03 16.52 -3.86
C ASP A 223 -5.87 15.87 -2.48
N ARG A 224 -6.93 15.28 -1.91
CA ARG A 224 -6.88 14.62 -0.60
C ARG A 224 -6.43 13.16 -0.74
N THR A 225 -5.34 12.98 -1.48
CA THR A 225 -4.75 11.66 -1.75
C THR A 225 -3.46 11.45 -0.96
N ILE A 226 -3.38 10.35 -0.23
CA ILE A 226 -2.15 9.82 0.36
C ILE A 226 -1.64 8.73 -0.56
N ILE A 227 -0.50 8.99 -1.20
CA ILE A 227 0.15 8.06 -2.10
C ILE A 227 1.02 7.11 -1.28
N VAL A 228 0.93 5.81 -1.56
CA VAL A 228 1.75 4.76 -0.96
C VAL A 228 2.51 4.05 -2.07
N SER A 229 3.85 4.03 -1.99
CA SER A 229 4.66 3.28 -2.96
C SER A 229 6.01 2.86 -2.37
N GLY A 230 6.89 2.29 -3.18
CA GLY A 230 8.16 1.74 -2.74
C GLY A 230 8.98 1.08 -3.84
N LEU A 231 10.20 0.66 -3.48
CA LEU A 231 11.14 0.04 -4.44
C LEU A 231 11.03 -1.48 -4.50
N SER A 232 10.13 -2.05 -3.68
CA SER A 232 10.01 -3.50 -3.53
C SER A 232 9.76 -4.22 -4.86
N LYS A 233 8.99 -3.61 -5.77
CA LYS A 233 8.57 -4.23 -7.02
C LYS A 233 9.35 -3.71 -8.22
N SER A 234 9.45 -2.39 -8.39
CA SER A 234 10.14 -1.75 -9.51
C SER A 234 11.64 -2.09 -9.59
N LEU A 235 12.31 -2.28 -8.46
CA LEU A 235 13.76 -2.56 -8.40
C LEU A 235 14.11 -3.93 -7.82
N SER A 236 13.13 -4.83 -7.67
CA SER A 236 13.34 -6.14 -7.02
C SER A 236 14.02 -6.00 -5.65
N MET A 237 13.51 -5.06 -4.83
CA MET A 237 14.06 -4.70 -3.52
C MET A 237 13.16 -5.14 -2.35
N THR A 238 12.42 -6.24 -2.47
CA THR A 238 11.47 -6.70 -1.43
C THR A 238 12.12 -6.85 -0.05
N GLY A 239 13.35 -7.40 0.01
CA GLY A 239 14.12 -7.59 1.24
C GLY A 239 14.77 -6.32 1.81
N TRP A 240 14.81 -5.22 1.07
CA TRP A 240 15.47 -3.97 1.49
C TRP A 240 14.57 -3.05 2.32
N ARG A 241 13.26 -3.30 2.26
CA ARG A 241 12.27 -2.59 3.08
C ARG A 241 12.30 -1.08 2.90
N VAL A 242 12.29 -0.61 1.65
CA VAL A 242 12.21 0.82 1.31
C VAL A 242 10.86 1.13 0.66
N GLY A 243 10.08 1.96 1.32
CA GLY A 243 8.79 2.49 0.84
C GLY A 243 8.60 3.93 1.29
N TRP A 244 7.46 4.52 0.96
CA TRP A 244 7.11 5.88 1.38
C TRP A 244 5.60 6.10 1.36
N LEU A 245 5.20 7.13 2.09
CA LEU A 245 3.96 7.85 1.85
C LEU A 245 4.26 9.28 1.39
N ALA A 246 3.40 9.83 0.55
CA ALA A 246 3.47 11.20 0.07
C ALA A 246 2.05 11.80 0.02
N SER A 247 1.88 13.04 0.49
CA SER A 247 0.58 13.72 0.52
C SER A 247 0.75 15.23 0.41
N SER A 248 -0.08 15.90 -0.38
CA SER A 248 -0.07 17.37 -0.45
C SER A 248 -0.75 18.04 0.76
N GLN A 249 -1.45 17.26 1.60
CA GLN A 249 -2.15 17.69 2.81
C GLN A 249 -1.56 17.07 4.06
#